data_AF-A0A533T5B8-F1
#
_entry.id   AF-A0A533T5B8-F1
#
_cell.length_a   1.000
_cell.length_b   1.000
_cell.length_c   1.000
_cell.angle_alpha   90.00
_cell.angle_beta   90.00
_cell.angle_gamma   90.00
#
_symmetry.space_group_name_H-M   'P 1'
#
loop_
_entity.id
_entity.type
_entity.pdbx_description
1 polymer ?
#
loop_
_entity_poly.entity_id
_entity_poly.type
_entity_poly.pdbx_seq_one_letter_code
_entity_poly.pdbx_strand_id
1 'polypeptide(L)'
;MSSTKLSEIKSQIAELQKEADEIIKNERIAIIKEIKDKLDNFNITVEELQRKGKPAKSSSAKSPSVIKYRKSETEYWVGRGPKPGWVKDVEKKGESIEQYRLPE
;
A
#
# COMPACT_ATOMS: atom_id res chain seq x y z
N MET A 1 -14.39 -41.41 8.00
CA MET A 1 -15.20 -40.89 6.88
C MET A 1 -14.87 -39.43 6.52
N SER A 2 -14.77 -38.49 7.47
CA SER A 2 -14.52 -37.06 7.12
C SER A 2 -13.06 -36.75 6.71
N SER A 3 -12.07 -37.47 7.26
CA SER A 3 -10.65 -37.24 6.95
C SER A 3 -10.25 -37.71 5.54
N THR A 4 -10.90 -38.76 5.03
CA THR A 4 -10.68 -39.26 3.66
C THR A 4 -11.25 -38.28 2.64
N LYS A 5 -12.48 -37.78 2.87
CA LYS A 5 -13.10 -36.76 2.03
C LYS A 5 -12.30 -35.46 1.93
N LEU A 6 -11.71 -35.01 3.05
CA LEU A 6 -10.83 -33.84 3.06
C LEU A 6 -9.54 -34.06 2.26
N SER A 7 -9.00 -35.28 2.29
CA SER A 7 -7.79 -35.65 1.54
C SER A 7 -8.07 -35.72 0.03
N GLU A 8 -9.20 -36.30 -0.37
CA GLU A 8 -9.65 -36.31 -1.77
C GLU A 8 -9.85 -34.89 -2.32
N ILE A 9 -10.51 -34.00 -1.56
CA ILE A 9 -10.71 -32.60 -1.96
C ILE A 9 -9.36 -31.89 -2.15
N LYS A 10 -8.39 -32.13 -1.26
CA LYS A 10 -7.04 -31.55 -1.39
C LYS A 10 -6.31 -32.05 -2.64
N SER A 11 -6.41 -33.32 -2.96
CA SER A 11 -5.81 -33.87 -4.19
C SER A 11 -6.44 -33.25 -5.45
N GLN A 12 -7.77 -33.10 -5.47
CA GLN A 12 -8.46 -32.44 -6.58
C GLN A 12 -8.05 -30.96 -6.73
N ILE A 13 -7.89 -30.23 -5.62
CA ILE A 13 -7.39 -28.85 -5.66
C ILE A 13 -5.98 -28.80 -6.26
N ALA A 14 -5.09 -29.70 -5.86
CA ALA A 14 -3.72 -29.73 -6.37
C ALA A 14 -3.67 -30.04 -7.88
N GLU A 15 -4.53 -30.94 -8.35
CA GLU A 15 -4.64 -31.27 -9.77
C GLU A 15 -5.18 -30.09 -10.59
N LEU A 16 -6.26 -29.45 -10.12
CA LEU A 16 -6.82 -28.26 -10.75
C LEU A 16 -5.86 -27.07 -10.75
N GLN A 17 -5.06 -26.90 -9.69
CA GLN A 17 -4.02 -25.88 -9.64
C GLN A 17 -2.95 -26.14 -10.70
N LYS A 18 -2.49 -27.38 -10.81
CA LYS A 18 -1.51 -27.76 -11.83
C LYS A 18 -2.04 -27.50 -13.25
N GLU A 19 -3.29 -27.86 -13.53
CA GLU A 19 -3.91 -27.59 -14.82
C GLU A 19 -4.01 -26.08 -15.11
N ALA A 20 -4.38 -25.28 -14.11
CA ALA A 20 -4.41 -23.81 -14.23
C ALA A 20 -3.02 -23.23 -14.54
N ASP A 21 -1.98 -23.71 -13.86
CA ASP A 21 -0.59 -23.30 -14.11
C ASP A 21 -0.12 -23.68 -15.52
N GLU A 22 -0.50 -24.86 -16.02
CA GLU A 22 -0.19 -25.30 -17.39
C GLU A 22 -0.88 -24.42 -18.44
N ILE A 23 -2.15 -24.07 -18.22
CA ILE A 23 -2.89 -23.13 -19.08
C ILE A 23 -2.21 -21.76 -19.07
N ILE A 24 -1.92 -21.21 -17.90
CA ILE A 24 -1.24 -19.90 -17.76
C ILE A 24 0.12 -19.93 -18.47
N LYS A 25 0.88 -21.03 -18.35
CA LYS A 25 2.19 -21.16 -19.00
C LYS A 25 2.06 -21.13 -20.53
N ASN A 26 1.10 -21.87 -21.08
CA ASN A 26 0.88 -21.92 -22.52
C ASN A 26 0.40 -20.57 -23.08
N GLU A 27 -0.59 -19.96 -22.43
CA GLU A 27 -1.09 -18.62 -22.77
C GLU A 27 0.02 -17.57 -22.67
N ARG A 28 0.84 -17.64 -21.61
CA ARG A 28 1.97 -16.72 -21.43
C ARG A 28 3.00 -16.84 -22.56
N ILE A 29 3.29 -18.04 -23.04
CA ILE A 29 4.21 -18.24 -24.18
C ILE A 29 3.63 -17.61 -25.44
N ALA A 30 2.33 -17.81 -25.71
CA ALA A 30 1.63 -17.23 -26.85
C ALA A 30 1.64 -15.69 -26.78
N ILE A 31 1.30 -15.12 -25.63
CA ILE A 31 1.31 -13.67 -25.40
C ILE A 31 2.71 -13.08 -25.55
N ILE A 32 3.74 -13.73 -25.00
CA ILE A 32 5.14 -13.27 -25.15
C ILE A 32 5.54 -13.24 -26.62
N LYS A 33 5.14 -14.23 -27.41
CA LYS A 33 5.40 -14.24 -28.84
C LYS A 33 4.71 -13.07 -29.53
N GLU A 34 3.42 -12.85 -29.27
CA GLU A 34 2.66 -11.74 -29.84
C GLU A 34 3.26 -10.37 -29.47
N ILE A 35 3.69 -10.19 -28.21
CA ILE A 35 4.37 -8.97 -27.78
C ILE A 35 5.68 -8.79 -28.55
N LYS A 36 6.49 -9.84 -28.71
CA LYS A 36 7.75 -9.76 -29.48
C LYS A 36 7.51 -9.38 -30.94
N ASP A 37 6.52 -9.98 -31.59
CA ASP A 37 6.15 -9.64 -32.96
C ASP A 37 5.70 -8.17 -33.07
N LYS A 38 4.91 -7.68 -32.08
CA LYS A 38 4.53 -6.27 -32.01
C LYS A 38 5.73 -5.36 -31.77
N LEU A 39 6.66 -5.73 -30.90
CA LEU A 39 7.88 -4.95 -30.64
C LEU A 39 8.70 -4.77 -31.92
N ASP A 40 8.87 -5.84 -32.70
CA ASP A 40 9.61 -5.83 -33.97
C ASP A 40 8.90 -4.98 -35.03
N ASN A 41 7.59 -5.22 -35.25
CA ASN A 41 6.79 -4.49 -36.25
C ASN A 41 6.76 -2.97 -36.02
N PHE A 42 6.76 -2.54 -34.76
CA PHE A 42 6.72 -1.12 -34.41
C PHE A 42 8.09 -0.56 -34.05
N ASN A 43 9.17 -1.36 -34.16
CA ASN A 43 10.53 -1.00 -33.75
C ASN A 43 10.59 -0.42 -32.32
N ILE A 44 9.75 -0.96 -31.43
CA ILE A 44 9.68 -0.58 -30.01
C ILE A 44 10.71 -1.41 -29.26
N THR A 45 11.48 -0.76 -28.39
CA THR A 45 12.43 -1.46 -27.52
C THR A 45 11.79 -1.83 -26.19
N VAL A 46 12.25 -2.90 -25.55
CA VAL A 46 11.77 -3.31 -24.22
C VAL A 46 11.96 -2.19 -23.19
N GLU A 47 12.98 -1.35 -23.37
CA GLU A 47 13.27 -0.18 -22.53
C GLU A 47 12.19 0.89 -22.60
N GLU A 48 11.47 1.00 -23.72
CA GLU A 48 10.35 1.94 -23.88
C GLU A 48 9.07 1.43 -23.21
N LEU A 49 8.88 0.11 -23.15
CA LEU A 49 7.79 -0.51 -22.38
C LEU A 49 8.01 -0.43 -20.86
N GLN A 50 9.27 -0.27 -20.42
CA GLN A 50 9.55 -0.07 -19.00
C GLN A 50 8.97 1.26 -18.56
N ARG A 51 7.98 1.23 -17.65
CA ARG A 51 7.56 2.42 -16.92
C ARG A 51 8.80 2.98 -16.20
N LYS A 52 9.38 4.06 -16.74
CA LYS A 52 10.30 4.96 -16.02
C LYS A 52 9.53 5.72 -14.92
N GLY A 53 8.94 4.97 -13.99
CA GLY A 53 8.49 5.51 -12.73
C GLY A 53 9.71 5.75 -11.88
N LYS A 54 10.00 7.02 -11.57
CA LYS A 54 10.87 7.38 -10.45
C LYS A 54 10.41 6.53 -9.26
N PRO A 55 11.29 5.81 -8.53
CA PRO A 55 10.86 4.98 -7.41
C PRO A 55 10.01 5.88 -6.52
N ALA A 56 8.71 5.59 -6.45
CA ALA A 56 7.84 6.27 -5.53
C ALA A 56 8.47 5.99 -4.18
N LYS A 57 9.03 7.03 -3.55
CA LYS A 57 9.62 6.97 -2.22
C LYS A 57 8.58 6.23 -1.39
N SER A 58 8.87 4.97 -1.03
CA SER A 58 7.97 4.17 -0.20
C SER A 58 7.79 5.01 1.05
N SER A 59 6.62 5.61 1.21
CA SER A 59 6.26 6.24 2.47
C SER A 59 6.18 5.08 3.45
N SER A 60 7.28 4.82 4.15
CA SER A 60 7.27 4.01 5.36
C SER A 60 6.01 4.41 6.12
N ALA A 61 5.11 3.46 6.38
CA ALA A 61 3.89 3.72 7.12
C ALA A 61 4.29 4.40 8.43
N LYS A 62 4.11 5.73 8.50
CA LYS A 62 4.44 6.50 9.69
C LYS A 62 3.44 6.04 10.74
N SER A 63 3.94 5.47 11.83
CA SER A 63 3.11 5.16 12.99
C SER A 63 2.23 6.37 13.31
N PRO A 64 0.92 6.18 13.57
CA PRO A 64 0.03 7.29 13.87
C PRO A 64 0.61 8.08 15.04
N SER A 65 0.90 9.37 14.81
CA SER A 65 1.48 10.21 15.84
C SER A 65 0.44 10.46 16.93
N VAL A 66 0.78 10.13 18.17
CA VAL A 66 -0.09 10.34 19.33
C VAL A 66 -0.41 11.83 19.47
N ILE A 67 -1.68 12.15 19.66
CA ILE A 67 -2.15 13.51 19.88
C ILE A 67 -1.68 13.95 21.27
N LYS A 68 -0.84 14.99 21.35
CA LYS A 68 -0.24 15.46 22.61
C LYS A 68 -1.07 16.55 23.29
N TYR A 69 -1.70 17.42 22.49
CA TYR A 69 -2.53 18.52 22.97
C TYR A 69 -3.87 18.54 22.22
N ARG A 70 -4.99 18.78 22.93
CA ARG A 70 -6.34 18.82 22.35
C ARG A 70 -7.16 19.95 22.97
N LYS A 71 -7.67 20.86 22.13
CA LYS A 71 -8.60 21.94 22.52
C LYS A 71 -10.05 21.55 22.28
N SER A 72 -10.34 20.83 21.20
CA SER A 72 -11.67 20.34 20.85
C SER A 72 -11.57 19.03 20.06
N GLU A 73 -12.70 18.46 19.60
CA GLU A 73 -12.68 17.23 18.80
C GLU A 73 -11.97 17.39 17.46
N THR A 74 -12.04 18.57 16.87
CA THR A 74 -11.41 18.88 15.58
C THR A 74 -10.10 19.65 15.71
N GLU A 75 -9.84 20.28 16.87
CA GLU A 75 -8.61 21.04 17.13
C GLU A 75 -7.67 20.30 18.07
N TYR A 76 -6.66 19.67 17.50
CA TYR A 76 -5.61 18.97 18.23
C TYR A 76 -4.24 19.19 17.62
N TRP A 77 -3.19 18.89 18.39
CA TRP A 77 -1.80 19.03 17.97
C TRP A 77 -0.94 17.91 18.55
N VAL A 78 -0.21 17.22 17.68
CA VAL A 78 0.69 16.12 18.06
C VAL A 78 1.99 16.60 18.73
N GLY A 79 2.16 17.92 18.92
CA GLY A 79 3.38 18.52 19.49
C GLY A 79 4.61 18.43 18.58
N ARG A 80 4.44 18.00 17.33
CA ARG A 80 5.45 17.98 16.27
C ARG A 80 4.97 18.80 15.08
N GLY A 81 5.91 19.47 14.40
CA GLY A 81 5.62 20.31 13.23
C GLY A 81 5.08 21.71 13.59
N PRO A 82 4.54 22.45 12.61
CA PRO A 82 4.10 23.82 12.82
C PRO A 82 2.96 23.91 13.84
N LYS A 83 3.02 24.92 14.71
CA LYS A 83 1.97 25.19 15.71
C LYS A 83 0.67 25.62 15.01
N PRO A 84 -0.48 24.97 15.28
CA PRO A 84 -1.77 25.38 14.73
C PRO A 84 -2.23 26.73 15.31
N GLY A 85 -3.18 27.38 14.64
CA GLY A 85 -3.64 28.72 14.99
C GLY A 85 -4.13 28.85 16.44
N TRP A 86 -4.86 27.84 16.93
CA TRP A 86 -5.36 27.83 18.31
C TRP A 86 -4.25 27.78 19.37
N VAL A 87 -3.12 27.09 19.10
CA VAL A 87 -1.97 27.07 20.02
C VAL A 87 -1.38 28.47 20.12
N LYS A 88 -1.24 29.17 18.99
CA LYS A 88 -0.74 30.55 18.96
C LYS A 88 -1.69 31.51 19.68
N ASP A 89 -3.00 31.27 19.58
CA ASP A 89 -4.02 32.07 20.25
C ASP A 89 -3.95 31.90 21.78
N VAL A 90 -3.80 30.66 22.25
CA VAL A 90 -3.57 30.32 23.67
C VAL A 90 -2.30 30.99 24.20
N GLU A 91 -1.18 30.90 23.45
CA GLU A 91 0.08 31.56 23.82
C GLU A 91 -0.08 33.10 23.85
N LYS A 92 -0.81 33.67 22.89
CA LYS A 92 -1.08 35.12 22.82
C LYS A 92 -1.98 35.60 23.96
N LYS A 93 -2.90 34.76 24.43
CA LYS A 93 -3.77 35.01 25.58
C LYS A 93 -3.03 34.89 26.92
N GLY A 94 -1.76 34.48 26.90
CA GLY A 94 -0.94 34.28 28.10
C GLY A 94 -1.25 32.97 28.83
N GLU A 95 -1.99 32.07 28.19
CA GLU A 95 -2.34 30.77 28.74
C GLU A 95 -1.27 29.73 28.37
N SER A 96 -1.02 28.78 29.27
CA SER A 96 -0.08 27.68 28.97
C SER A 96 -0.77 26.60 28.15
N ILE A 97 -0.15 26.23 27.02
CA ILE A 97 -0.59 25.11 26.18
C ILE A 97 -0.63 23.77 26.93
N GLU A 98 0.08 23.66 28.05
CA GLU A 98 0.10 22.47 28.90
C GLU A 98 -1.26 22.15 29.51
N GLN A 99 -2.17 23.14 29.64
CA GLN A 99 -3.54 22.90 30.10
C GLN A 99 -4.36 22.05 29.12
N TYR A 100 -3.97 22.05 27.84
CA TYR A 100 -4.61 21.27 26.78
C TYR A 100 -3.91 19.94 26.54
N ARG A 101 -2.93 19.58 27.37
CA ARG A 101 -2.17 18.32 27.23
C ARG A 101 -3.07 17.15 27.63
N LEU A 102 -3.14 16.14 26.76
CA LEU A 102 -3.80 14.89 27.11
C LEU A 102 -2.91 14.09 28.08
N PRO A 103 -3.48 13.41 29.09
CA PRO A 103 -2.75 12.39 29.83
C PRO A 103 -2.36 11.27 28.86
N GLU A 104 -1.11 10.81 28.93
CA GLU A 104 -0.62 9.69 28.13
C GLU A 104 -1.24 8.35 28.56
#